data_AF-A0ABD1F2M5-F1
#
_entry.id   AF-A0ABD1F2M5-F1
#
_cell.length_a   1.000
_cell.length_b   1.000
_cell.length_c   1.000
_cell.angle_alpha   90.00
_cell.angle_beta   90.00
_cell.angle_gamma   90.00
#
_symmetry.space_group_name_H-M   'P 1'
#
loop_
_entity.id
_entity.type
_entity.pdbx_description
1 polymer ?
#
loop_
_entity_poly.entity_id
_entity_poly.type
_entity_poly.pdbx_seq_one_letter_code
_entity_poly.pdbx_strand_id
1 'polypeptide(L)'
;MGFENLIKIPKFQLEMLALWPKKMSPMYWFRSVLTYFGVFILTASQLYNSALLYSNFVKFSESLYILISLLNGFEKIVVLALKKRTLLGIIEKLNTTQFTKHEKFHRDLIAEVEKIINLMQWVFSIMATLCLVPTVVSPIFDSKSFPLEFPHFHDNPYYIPFYLFQVWSLILCTYSNTPVDELYVGITAALLTQLRMLNNRLKNTKKNIQEMKFYSQESRDKFIVVYLTECCNHYIEIEKLLRDTQDVFSIIAFTQLGITIFATCNTGLTLLHGNVNQSQTVANIFYVLTLFVESGLYCGFGHYIYEESLKISSSCYFSHWYEESNDAKRIVQILMERTRRPLEVRSLNFFSLNFNTYQIIVKWSYSYFTFLLHNFQNQH
;
A
#
# COMPACT_ATOMS: atom_id res chain seq x y z
N MET A 1 8.77 -21.36 -6.44
CA MET A 1 8.13 -20.07 -6.72
C MET A 1 7.79 -19.45 -5.39
N GLY A 2 8.47 -18.36 -5.04
CA GLY A 2 8.33 -17.69 -3.75
C GLY A 2 7.49 -16.42 -3.87
N PHE A 3 7.27 -15.75 -2.73
CA PHE A 3 6.53 -14.48 -2.63
C PHE A 3 7.20 -13.31 -3.35
N GLU A 4 8.42 -13.49 -3.89
CA GLU A 4 9.12 -12.50 -4.72
C GLU A 4 8.31 -12.02 -5.91
N ASN A 5 7.47 -12.88 -6.49
CA ASN A 5 6.65 -12.51 -7.64
C ASN A 5 5.60 -11.45 -7.28
N LEU A 6 5.06 -11.47 -6.05
CA LEU A 6 4.06 -10.49 -5.58
C LEU A 6 4.62 -9.07 -5.46
N ILE A 7 5.93 -8.94 -5.34
CA ILE A 7 6.63 -7.66 -5.21
C ILE A 7 7.48 -7.33 -6.44
N LYS A 8 7.41 -8.13 -7.50
CA LYS A 8 8.30 -8.01 -8.66
C LYS A 8 8.12 -6.70 -9.41
N ILE A 9 6.87 -6.31 -9.66
CA ILE A 9 6.51 -5.05 -10.35
C ILE A 9 6.98 -3.84 -9.53
N PRO A 10 6.55 -3.66 -8.26
CA PRO A 10 6.98 -2.50 -7.49
C PRO A 10 8.48 -2.47 -7.22
N LYS A 11 9.11 -3.63 -7.03
CA LYS A 11 10.58 -3.72 -6.92
C LYS A 11 11.26 -3.22 -8.18
N PHE A 12 10.80 -3.63 -9.37
CA PHE A 12 11.36 -3.18 -10.64
C PHE A 12 11.22 -1.66 -10.81
N GLN A 13 10.05 -1.11 -10.50
CA GLN A 13 9.81 0.34 -10.56
C GLN A 13 10.71 1.13 -9.60
N LEU A 14 10.87 0.67 -8.35
CA LEU A 14 11.76 1.31 -7.37
C LEU A 14 13.24 1.16 -7.74
N GLU A 15 13.64 0.06 -8.38
CA GLU A 15 14.99 -0.11 -8.91
C GLU A 15 15.27 0.85 -10.07
N MET A 16 14.28 1.08 -10.94
CA MET A 16 14.33 2.07 -12.02
C MET A 16 14.43 3.51 -11.52
N LEU A 17 13.95 3.81 -10.32
CA LEU A 17 14.10 5.13 -9.71
C LEU A 17 15.27 5.23 -8.73
N ALA A 18 16.06 4.17 -8.61
CA ALA A 18 17.14 4.06 -7.64
C ALA A 18 16.70 4.34 -6.17
N LEU A 19 15.48 3.95 -5.83
CA LEU A 19 14.88 4.04 -4.49
C LEU A 19 14.92 2.71 -3.73
N TRP A 20 15.14 1.60 -4.44
CA TRP A 20 15.24 0.28 -3.84
C TRP A 20 16.51 0.10 -2.98
N PRO A 21 16.44 -0.52 -1.80
CA PRO A 21 17.62 -0.71 -0.97
C PRO A 21 18.57 -1.78 -1.54
N LYS A 22 19.55 -1.33 -2.34
CA LYS A 22 20.65 -2.13 -2.91
C LYS A 22 22.02 -1.52 -2.55
N LYS A 23 23.10 -2.31 -2.70
CA LYS A 23 24.47 -1.78 -2.64
C LYS A 23 24.62 -0.68 -3.69
N MET A 24 25.01 0.52 -3.25
CA MET A 24 25.06 1.70 -4.12
C MET A 24 26.30 1.64 -5.02
N SER A 25 26.09 1.40 -6.32
CA SER A 25 27.07 1.77 -7.33
C SER A 25 27.03 3.29 -7.55
N PRO A 26 28.11 3.93 -8.06
CA PRO A 26 28.13 5.38 -8.29
C PRO A 26 26.96 5.87 -9.17
N MET A 27 26.61 5.10 -10.21
CA MET A 27 25.46 5.38 -11.09
C MET A 27 24.12 5.28 -10.36
N TYR A 28 23.97 4.31 -9.45
CA TYR A 28 22.77 4.15 -8.64
C TYR A 28 22.60 5.31 -7.66
N TRP A 29 23.69 5.72 -7.01
CA TRP A 29 23.69 6.87 -6.11
C TRP A 29 23.30 8.16 -6.85
N PHE A 30 23.88 8.41 -8.03
CA PHE A 30 23.55 9.59 -8.84
C PHE A 30 22.06 9.64 -9.20
N ARG A 31 21.48 8.53 -9.68
CA ARG A 31 20.04 8.44 -9.99
C ARG A 31 19.17 8.69 -8.76
N SER A 32 19.56 8.13 -7.61
CA SER A 32 18.84 8.31 -6.35
C SER A 32 18.82 9.78 -5.95
N VAL A 33 19.99 10.44 -5.90
CA VAL A 33 20.11 11.87 -5.60
C VAL A 33 19.26 12.70 -6.55
N LEU A 34 19.30 12.37 -7.84
CA LEU A 34 18.52 13.05 -8.86
C LEU A 34 17.00 12.93 -8.60
N THR A 35 16.50 11.75 -8.23
CA THR A 35 15.09 11.54 -7.87
C THR A 35 14.68 12.33 -6.63
N TYR A 36 15.45 12.26 -5.54
CA TYR A 36 15.17 13.04 -4.32
C TYR A 36 15.18 14.54 -4.59
N PHE A 37 16.17 15.02 -5.34
CA PHE A 37 16.33 16.42 -5.67
C PHE A 37 15.20 16.95 -6.56
N GLY A 38 14.80 16.18 -7.58
CA GLY A 38 13.68 16.55 -8.46
C GLY A 38 12.35 16.67 -7.71
N VAL A 39 12.01 15.66 -6.89
CA VAL A 39 10.79 15.67 -6.08
C VAL A 39 10.83 16.79 -5.02
N PHE A 40 11.97 17.01 -4.37
CA PHE A 40 12.14 18.06 -3.38
C PHE A 40 11.99 19.47 -3.98
N ILE A 41 12.61 19.74 -5.12
CA ILE A 41 12.47 21.05 -5.77
C ILE A 41 11.04 21.26 -6.26
N LEU A 42 10.41 20.24 -6.84
CA LEU A 42 9.03 20.37 -7.29
C LEU A 42 8.08 20.68 -6.11
N THR A 43 8.19 19.93 -5.01
CA THR A 43 7.40 20.19 -3.79
C THR A 43 7.66 21.59 -3.22
N ALA A 44 8.93 22.00 -3.09
CA ALA A 44 9.29 23.33 -2.60
C ALA A 44 8.78 24.45 -3.52
N SER A 45 8.84 24.25 -4.84
CA SER A 45 8.31 25.21 -5.81
C SER A 45 6.79 25.36 -5.71
N GLN A 46 6.06 24.26 -5.50
CA GLN A 46 4.61 24.31 -5.30
C GLN A 46 4.23 24.92 -3.96
N LEU A 47 4.98 24.66 -2.88
CA LEU A 47 4.79 25.34 -1.60
C LEU A 47 4.90 26.86 -1.77
N TYR A 48 5.92 27.32 -2.49
CA TYR A 48 6.10 28.73 -2.81
C TYR A 48 4.93 29.29 -3.65
N ASN A 49 4.48 28.54 -4.66
CA ASN A 49 3.35 28.94 -5.50
C ASN A 49 2.05 29.06 -4.69
N SER A 50 1.74 28.08 -3.85
CA SER A 50 0.57 28.13 -2.95
C SER A 50 0.63 29.33 -2.01
N ALA A 51 1.83 29.66 -1.49
CA ALA A 51 2.01 30.82 -0.62
C ALA A 51 1.76 32.16 -1.33
N LEU A 52 2.10 32.27 -2.62
CA LEU A 52 1.80 33.46 -3.42
C LEU A 52 0.31 33.59 -3.78
N LEU A 53 -0.35 32.46 -4.02
CA LEU A 53 -1.75 32.41 -4.44
C LEU A 53 -2.75 32.52 -3.29
N TYR A 54 -2.30 32.67 -2.04
CA TYR A 54 -3.15 32.69 -0.84
C TYR A 54 -4.31 33.71 -0.88
N SER A 55 -4.13 34.80 -1.63
CA SER A 55 -5.10 35.88 -1.74
C SER A 55 -6.34 35.53 -2.56
N ASN A 56 -6.21 34.60 -3.53
CA ASN A 56 -7.32 34.12 -4.34
C ASN A 56 -7.65 32.69 -3.94
N PHE A 57 -8.75 32.50 -3.21
CA PHE A 57 -9.13 31.21 -2.66
C PHE A 57 -9.21 30.10 -3.72
N VAL A 58 -9.79 30.37 -4.90
CA VAL A 58 -9.98 29.34 -5.94
C VAL A 58 -8.65 28.83 -6.45
N LYS A 59 -7.74 29.74 -6.82
CA LYS A 59 -6.38 29.39 -7.28
C LYS A 59 -5.54 28.75 -6.18
N PHE A 60 -5.73 29.20 -4.94
CA PHE A 60 -5.10 28.60 -3.77
C PHE A 60 -5.56 27.14 -3.58
N SER A 61 -6.87 26.88 -3.64
CA SER A 61 -7.46 25.54 -3.54
C SER A 61 -6.94 24.60 -4.64
N GLU A 62 -6.81 25.09 -5.88
CA GLU A 62 -6.20 24.35 -6.99
C GLU A 62 -4.73 24.00 -6.71
N SER A 63 -3.96 24.96 -6.21
CA SER A 63 -2.56 24.72 -5.84
C SER A 63 -2.42 23.75 -4.66
N LEU A 64 -3.34 23.81 -3.69
CA LEU A 64 -3.31 22.98 -2.48
C LEU A 64 -3.46 21.48 -2.76
N TYR A 65 -4.39 21.05 -3.64
CA TYR A 65 -4.57 19.60 -3.85
C TYR A 65 -3.36 18.97 -4.57
N ILE A 66 -2.73 19.72 -5.50
CA ILE A 66 -1.48 19.31 -6.13
C ILE A 66 -0.38 19.22 -5.08
N LEU A 67 -0.24 20.26 -4.25
CA LEU A 67 0.77 20.31 -3.19
C LEU A 67 0.64 19.11 -2.24
N ILE A 68 -0.57 18.81 -1.77
CA ILE A 68 -0.83 17.68 -0.87
C ILE A 68 -0.39 16.35 -1.52
N SER A 69 -0.65 16.17 -2.82
CA SER A 69 -0.23 14.97 -3.57
C SER A 69 1.29 14.83 -3.64
N LEU A 70 1.99 15.93 -3.88
CA LEU A 70 3.45 15.94 -3.95
C LEU A 70 4.07 15.70 -2.56
N LEU A 71 3.47 16.24 -1.50
CA LEU A 71 3.87 15.96 -0.12
C LEU A 71 3.69 14.49 0.23
N ASN A 72 2.60 13.84 -0.22
CA ASN A 72 2.39 12.39 -0.07
C ASN A 72 3.54 11.59 -0.68
N GLY A 73 3.85 11.88 -1.95
CA GLY A 73 4.93 11.20 -2.67
C GLY A 73 6.28 11.38 -1.96
N PHE A 74 6.60 12.62 -1.55
CA PHE A 74 7.83 12.91 -0.82
C PHE A 74 7.92 12.17 0.52
N GLU A 75 6.84 12.17 1.30
CA GLU A 75 6.77 11.43 2.57
C GLU A 75 7.06 9.95 2.37
N LYS A 76 6.39 9.30 1.39
CA LYS A 76 6.58 7.87 1.12
C LYS A 76 8.02 7.52 0.79
N ILE A 77 8.68 8.32 -0.06
CA ILE A 77 10.09 8.10 -0.41
C ILE A 77 10.97 8.24 0.84
N VAL A 78 10.74 9.27 1.66
CA VAL A 78 11.50 9.50 2.91
C VAL A 78 11.30 8.34 3.89
N VAL A 79 10.06 7.91 4.12
CA VAL A 79 9.76 6.80 5.04
C VAL A 79 10.40 5.51 4.54
N LEU A 80 10.33 5.21 3.25
CA LEU A 80 10.98 4.04 2.65
C LEU A 80 12.50 4.07 2.85
N ALA A 81 13.11 5.24 2.70
CA ALA A 81 14.55 5.43 2.92
C ALA A 81 14.97 5.16 4.37
N LEU A 82 14.17 5.66 5.33
CA LEU A 82 14.40 5.49 6.77
C LEU A 82 14.18 4.03 7.21
N LYS A 83 13.15 3.38 6.68
CA LYS A 83 12.73 2.02 7.06
C LYS A 83 13.30 0.90 6.18
N LYS A 84 14.26 1.22 5.31
CA LYS A 84 14.86 0.28 4.35
C LYS A 84 15.40 -1.03 4.95
N ARG A 85 15.95 -0.98 6.17
CA ARG A 85 16.49 -2.18 6.85
C ARG A 85 15.36 -3.13 7.26
N THR A 86 14.29 -2.58 7.83
CA THR A 86 13.09 -3.34 8.20
C THR A 86 12.44 -3.95 6.95
N LEU A 87 12.30 -3.16 5.88
CA LEU A 87 11.76 -3.64 4.60
C LEU A 87 12.55 -4.82 4.02
N LEU A 88 13.89 -4.73 4.00
CA LEU A 88 14.73 -5.85 3.56
C LEU A 88 14.55 -7.09 4.44
N GLY A 89 14.44 -6.90 5.77
CA GLY A 89 14.17 -8.00 6.70
C GLY A 89 12.83 -8.68 6.45
N ILE A 90 11.78 -7.93 6.09
CA ILE A 90 10.46 -8.48 5.70
C ILE A 90 10.61 -9.37 4.46
N ILE A 91 11.31 -8.87 3.44
CA ILE A 91 11.49 -9.60 2.16
C ILE A 91 12.33 -10.87 2.38
N GLU A 92 13.40 -10.79 3.17
CA GLU A 92 14.23 -11.94 3.51
C GLU A 92 13.44 -13.00 4.29
N LYS A 93 12.60 -12.58 5.25
CA LYS A 93 11.67 -13.47 5.95
C LYS A 93 10.71 -14.15 4.99
N LEU A 94 10.07 -13.41 4.09
CA LEU A 94 9.17 -13.96 3.07
C LEU A 94 9.83 -15.00 2.15
N ASN A 95 11.14 -14.91 1.97
CA ASN A 95 11.94 -15.84 1.16
C ASN A 95 12.49 -17.04 1.95
N THR A 96 12.29 -17.10 3.27
CA THR A 96 12.82 -18.18 4.11
C THR A 96 12.12 -19.51 3.83
N THR A 97 12.82 -20.63 4.04
CA THR A 97 12.33 -22.01 3.80
C THR A 97 11.04 -22.34 4.55
N GLN A 98 10.84 -21.77 5.73
CA GLN A 98 9.62 -21.90 6.53
C GLN A 98 8.38 -21.37 5.81
N PHE A 99 8.54 -20.33 5.00
CA PHE A 99 7.48 -19.69 4.22
C PHE A 99 7.36 -20.25 2.80
N THR A 100 8.32 -21.07 2.34
CA THR A 100 8.41 -21.58 0.95
C THR A 100 8.26 -23.10 0.80
N LYS A 101 8.21 -23.86 1.90
CA LYS A 101 7.84 -25.29 1.88
C LYS A 101 6.35 -25.45 1.55
N HIS A 102 6.05 -25.72 0.29
CA HIS A 102 4.68 -25.79 -0.21
C HIS A 102 4.28 -27.20 -0.65
N GLU A 103 3.21 -27.73 -0.04
CA GLU A 103 2.38 -28.78 -0.63
C GLU A 103 1.78 -28.29 -1.97
N LYS A 104 1.29 -29.20 -2.82
CA LYS A 104 0.75 -28.85 -4.14
C LYS A 104 -0.33 -27.76 -4.06
N PHE A 105 -1.24 -27.87 -3.08
CA PHE A 105 -2.29 -26.89 -2.80
C PHE A 105 -1.75 -25.48 -2.50
N HIS A 106 -0.64 -25.37 -1.75
CA HIS A 106 -0.03 -24.08 -1.43
C HIS A 106 0.52 -23.37 -2.66
N ARG A 107 1.02 -24.12 -3.65
CA ARG A 107 1.53 -23.55 -4.91
C ARG A 107 0.39 -23.01 -5.77
N ASP A 108 -0.71 -23.74 -5.86
CA ASP A 108 -1.87 -23.31 -6.64
C ASP A 108 -2.48 -22.03 -6.06
N LEU A 109 -2.61 -21.95 -4.72
CA LEU A 109 -3.07 -20.75 -4.02
C LEU A 109 -2.16 -19.53 -4.29
N ILE A 110 -0.83 -19.69 -4.22
CA ILE A 110 0.11 -18.60 -4.52
C ILE A 110 -0.05 -18.12 -5.96
N ALA A 111 -0.18 -19.05 -6.91
CA ALA A 111 -0.31 -18.70 -8.32
C ALA A 111 -1.61 -17.92 -8.63
N GLU A 112 -2.72 -18.26 -7.95
CA GLU A 112 -3.97 -17.50 -8.05
C GLU A 112 -3.84 -16.09 -7.47
N VAL A 113 -3.29 -15.98 -6.25
CA VAL A 113 -3.06 -14.68 -5.61
C VAL A 113 -2.11 -13.82 -6.43
N GLU A 114 -1.04 -14.40 -6.98
CA GLU A 114 -0.08 -13.71 -7.83
C GLU A 114 -0.74 -13.09 -9.06
N LYS A 115 -1.62 -13.83 -9.75
CA LYS A 115 -2.34 -13.30 -10.91
C LYS A 115 -3.21 -12.10 -10.54
N ILE A 116 -3.94 -12.19 -9.43
CA ILE A 116 -4.84 -11.12 -8.96
C ILE A 116 -4.04 -9.89 -8.55
N ILE A 117 -2.97 -10.06 -7.77
CA ILE A 117 -2.13 -8.95 -7.30
C ILE A 117 -1.40 -8.28 -8.45
N ASN A 118 -0.83 -9.05 -9.39
CA ASN A 118 -0.20 -8.49 -10.58
C ASN A 118 -1.20 -7.71 -11.42
N LEU A 119 -2.43 -8.21 -11.57
CA LEU A 119 -3.49 -7.48 -12.27
C LEU A 119 -3.83 -6.16 -11.55
N MET A 120 -3.99 -6.19 -10.22
CA MET A 120 -4.25 -4.99 -9.42
C MET A 120 -3.11 -3.95 -9.57
N GLN A 121 -1.85 -4.38 -9.49
CA GLN A 121 -0.68 -3.51 -9.66
C GLN A 121 -0.64 -2.89 -11.07
N TRP A 122 -0.90 -3.68 -12.12
CA TRP A 122 -0.98 -3.16 -13.49
C TRP A 122 -2.11 -2.15 -13.67
N VAL A 123 -3.31 -2.46 -13.20
CA VAL A 123 -4.46 -1.55 -13.26
C VAL A 123 -4.15 -0.24 -12.55
N PHE A 124 -3.53 -0.32 -11.37
CA PHE A 124 -3.14 0.84 -10.59
C PHE A 124 -2.07 1.71 -11.29
N SER A 125 -1.04 1.09 -11.85
CA SER A 125 -0.04 1.76 -12.69
C SER A 125 -0.65 2.43 -13.94
N ILE A 126 -1.66 1.81 -14.55
CA ILE A 126 -2.40 2.40 -15.68
C ILE A 126 -3.21 3.62 -15.22
N MET A 127 -3.93 3.53 -14.10
CA MET A 127 -4.68 4.65 -13.52
C MET A 127 -3.78 5.85 -13.21
N ALA A 128 -2.61 5.61 -12.60
CA ALA A 128 -1.62 6.65 -12.33
C ALA A 128 -1.13 7.33 -13.64
N THR A 129 -0.93 6.55 -14.69
CA THR A 129 -0.53 7.06 -16.01
C THR A 129 -1.65 7.89 -16.66
N LEU A 130 -2.90 7.44 -16.56
CA LEU A 130 -4.08 8.15 -17.06
C LEU A 130 -4.33 9.48 -16.32
N CYS A 131 -3.88 9.60 -15.07
CA CYS A 131 -3.89 10.88 -14.35
C CYS A 131 -2.76 11.81 -14.81
N LEU A 132 -1.56 11.26 -15.06
CA LEU A 132 -0.36 12.03 -15.40
C LEU A 132 -0.41 12.61 -16.81
N VAL A 133 -0.80 11.81 -17.81
CA VAL A 133 -0.73 12.20 -19.22
C VAL A 133 -1.56 13.46 -19.51
N PRO A 134 -2.84 13.57 -19.12
CA PRO A 134 -3.61 14.79 -19.41
C PRO A 134 -3.05 16.03 -18.69
N THR A 135 -2.47 15.85 -17.49
CA THR A 135 -1.83 16.94 -16.73
C THR A 135 -0.61 17.49 -17.46
N VAL A 136 0.20 16.61 -18.04
CA VAL A 136 1.40 16.99 -18.82
C VAL A 136 1.05 17.54 -20.20
N VAL A 137 -0.03 17.04 -20.80
CA VAL A 137 -0.37 17.31 -22.21
C VAL A 137 -1.32 18.51 -22.38
N SER A 138 -2.23 18.76 -21.41
CA SER A 138 -3.18 19.89 -21.45
C SER A 138 -2.53 21.25 -21.78
N PRO A 139 -1.35 21.62 -21.22
CA PRO A 139 -0.72 22.91 -21.52
C PRO A 139 -0.39 23.12 -23.00
N ILE A 140 -0.05 22.05 -23.71
CA ILE A 140 0.31 22.09 -25.14
C ILE A 140 -0.90 22.44 -26.00
N PHE A 141 -2.09 21.97 -25.61
CA PHE A 141 -3.33 22.14 -26.38
C PHE A 141 -4.14 23.36 -25.96
N ASP A 142 -4.13 23.70 -24.66
CA ASP A 142 -4.96 24.76 -24.09
C ASP A 142 -4.25 26.12 -24.05
N SER A 143 -3.08 26.24 -24.69
CA SER A 143 -2.22 27.45 -24.65
C SER A 143 -1.88 27.90 -23.22
N LYS A 144 -1.88 26.97 -22.25
CA LYS A 144 -1.36 27.23 -20.89
C LYS A 144 0.15 27.08 -20.89
N SER A 145 0.83 27.90 -20.11
CA SER A 145 2.30 27.93 -20.10
C SER A 145 2.95 26.78 -19.33
N PHE A 146 2.29 26.17 -18.36
CA PHE A 146 2.91 25.10 -17.58
C PHE A 146 1.91 24.04 -17.13
N PRO A 147 2.33 22.77 -16.98
CA PRO A 147 1.53 21.71 -16.35
C PRO A 147 1.04 22.12 -14.95
N LEU A 148 1.87 22.87 -14.24
CA LEU A 148 1.53 23.51 -12.97
C LEU A 148 1.70 25.03 -13.14
N GLU A 149 0.62 25.79 -12.97
CA GLU A 149 0.64 27.24 -13.25
C GLU A 149 1.60 27.99 -12.30
N PHE A 150 2.62 28.63 -12.88
CA PHE A 150 3.49 29.59 -12.18
C PHE A 150 3.33 30.99 -12.81
N PRO A 151 2.68 31.93 -12.11
CA PRO A 151 2.31 33.23 -12.70
C PRO A 151 3.51 34.11 -13.09
N HIS A 152 4.69 33.93 -12.50
CA HIS A 152 5.86 34.80 -12.72
C HIS A 152 6.87 34.29 -13.77
N PHE A 153 6.65 33.12 -14.37
CA PHE A 153 7.63 32.47 -15.27
C PHE A 153 7.23 32.45 -16.75
N HIS A 154 6.14 33.12 -17.13
CA HIS A 154 5.61 33.13 -18.50
C HIS A 154 6.57 33.76 -19.52
N ASP A 155 7.19 34.89 -19.18
CA ASP A 155 7.96 35.71 -20.14
C ASP A 155 9.48 35.46 -20.11
N ASN A 156 9.91 34.38 -19.44
CA ASN A 156 11.32 34.13 -19.14
C ASN A 156 11.97 33.25 -20.23
N PRO A 157 13.17 33.58 -20.77
CA PRO A 157 13.88 32.73 -21.74
C PRO A 157 14.13 31.28 -21.27
N TYR A 158 14.03 31.03 -19.96
CA TYR A 158 14.15 29.71 -19.35
C TYR A 158 12.84 28.89 -19.32
N TYR A 159 11.82 29.29 -20.07
CA TYR A 159 10.54 28.61 -20.19
C TYR A 159 10.68 27.11 -20.54
N ILE A 160 11.37 26.80 -21.64
CA ILE A 160 11.49 25.41 -22.14
C ILE A 160 12.24 24.51 -21.14
N PRO A 161 13.42 24.92 -20.59
CA PRO A 161 14.09 24.15 -19.54
C PRO A 161 13.21 23.90 -18.30
N PHE A 162 12.45 24.91 -17.85
CA PHE A 162 11.60 24.78 -16.67
C PHE A 162 10.41 23.85 -16.92
N TYR A 163 9.79 23.93 -18.10
CA TYR A 163 8.74 23.00 -18.53
C TYR A 163 9.24 21.54 -18.52
N LEU A 164 10.39 21.28 -19.15
CA LEU A 164 10.99 19.94 -19.18
C LEU A 164 11.30 19.43 -17.77
N PHE A 165 11.81 20.30 -16.90
CA PHE A 165 12.07 19.97 -15.50
C PHE A 165 10.78 19.61 -14.74
N GLN A 166 9.68 20.36 -14.93
CA GLN A 166 8.40 20.06 -14.29
C GLN A 166 7.84 18.71 -14.76
N VAL A 167 7.82 18.46 -16.07
CA VAL A 167 7.34 17.19 -16.63
C VAL A 167 8.16 16.03 -16.08
N TRP A 168 9.49 16.16 -16.09
CA TRP A 168 10.39 15.15 -15.57
C TRP A 168 10.17 14.89 -14.07
N SER A 169 10.01 15.94 -13.26
CA SER A 169 9.79 15.83 -11.81
C SER A 169 8.42 15.24 -11.47
N LEU A 170 7.38 15.55 -12.27
CA LEU A 170 6.05 14.96 -12.13
C LEU A 170 6.06 13.46 -12.42
N ILE A 171 6.74 13.04 -13.50
CA ILE A 171 6.95 11.62 -13.82
C ILE A 171 7.64 10.92 -12.64
N LEU A 172 8.72 11.50 -12.11
CA LEU A 172 9.43 10.94 -10.96
C LEU A 172 8.52 10.82 -9.73
N CYS A 173 7.76 11.87 -9.41
CA CYS A 173 6.88 11.86 -8.25
C CYS A 173 5.82 10.76 -8.36
N THR A 174 5.10 10.68 -9.48
CA THR A 174 4.06 9.67 -9.70
C THR A 174 4.63 8.26 -9.60
N TYR A 175 5.69 7.95 -10.36
CA TYR A 175 6.26 6.61 -10.37
C TYR A 175 7.10 6.28 -9.14
N SER A 176 7.36 7.24 -8.24
CA SER A 176 7.96 6.98 -6.92
C SER A 176 6.90 6.72 -5.84
N ASN A 177 5.69 7.27 -6.01
CA ASN A 177 4.56 7.11 -5.10
C ASN A 177 3.89 5.74 -5.28
N THR A 178 3.47 5.43 -6.52
CA THR A 178 2.72 4.21 -6.88
C THR A 178 3.38 2.91 -6.38
N PRO A 179 4.70 2.68 -6.55
CA PRO A 179 5.32 1.41 -6.15
C PRO A 179 5.29 1.17 -4.65
N VAL A 180 5.24 2.22 -3.83
CA VAL A 180 5.21 2.10 -2.37
C VAL A 180 3.87 1.50 -1.91
N ASP A 181 2.77 1.94 -2.50
CA ASP A 181 1.44 1.37 -2.25
C ASP A 181 1.34 -0.06 -2.79
N GLU A 182 1.90 -0.31 -3.98
CA GLU A 182 1.98 -1.65 -4.56
C GLU A 182 2.82 -2.62 -3.69
N LEU A 183 3.89 -2.14 -3.06
CA LEU A 183 4.67 -2.93 -2.09
C LEU A 183 3.82 -3.31 -0.87
N TYR A 184 3.07 -2.37 -0.32
CA TYR A 184 2.16 -2.66 0.80
C TYR A 184 1.17 -3.77 0.42
N VAL A 185 0.55 -3.66 -0.76
CA VAL A 185 -0.38 -4.67 -1.28
C VAL A 185 0.31 -6.02 -1.45
N GLY A 186 1.50 -6.06 -2.05
CA GLY A 186 2.25 -7.32 -2.24
C GLY A 186 2.63 -8.01 -0.92
N ILE A 187 3.10 -7.25 0.07
CA ILE A 187 3.51 -7.78 1.38
C ILE A 187 2.29 -8.23 2.20
N THR A 188 1.21 -7.46 2.22
CA THR A 188 -0.02 -7.83 2.96
C THR A 188 -0.76 -8.99 2.28
N ALA A 189 -0.71 -9.10 0.95
CA ALA A 189 -1.19 -10.28 0.24
C ALA A 189 -0.36 -11.54 0.60
N ALA A 190 0.96 -11.40 0.73
CA ALA A 190 1.82 -12.50 1.20
C ALA A 190 1.43 -12.94 2.62
N LEU A 191 1.28 -12.00 3.55
CA LEU A 191 0.81 -12.24 4.91
C LEU A 191 -0.54 -12.96 4.95
N LEU A 192 -1.52 -12.46 4.20
CA LEU A 192 -2.85 -13.07 4.08
C LEU A 192 -2.77 -14.50 3.55
N THR A 193 -1.93 -14.73 2.53
CA THR A 193 -1.72 -16.06 1.95
C THR A 193 -1.11 -17.03 2.97
N GLN A 194 -0.16 -16.56 3.79
CA GLN A 194 0.42 -17.39 4.85
C GLN A 194 -0.58 -17.74 5.95
N LEU A 195 -1.48 -16.81 6.31
CA LEU A 195 -2.59 -17.11 7.22
C LEU A 195 -3.53 -18.16 6.64
N ARG A 196 -3.89 -18.07 5.35
CA ARG A 196 -4.71 -19.08 4.66
C ARG A 196 -4.05 -20.45 4.65
N MET A 197 -2.75 -20.52 4.39
CA MET A 197 -1.99 -21.77 4.44
C MET A 197 -1.97 -22.37 5.85
N LEU A 198 -1.76 -21.55 6.88
CA LEU A 198 -1.79 -21.99 8.26
C LEU A 198 -3.18 -22.52 8.66
N ASN A 199 -4.25 -21.80 8.29
CA ASN A 199 -5.63 -22.26 8.49
C ASN A 199 -5.87 -23.62 7.85
N ASN A 200 -5.43 -23.79 6.60
CA ASN A 200 -5.58 -25.04 5.87
C ASN A 200 -4.82 -26.19 6.55
N ARG A 201 -3.57 -25.97 6.98
CA ARG A 201 -2.75 -26.95 7.72
C ARG A 201 -3.43 -27.40 9.02
N LEU A 202 -3.92 -26.44 9.81
CA LEU A 202 -4.59 -26.72 11.08
C LEU A 202 -5.91 -27.46 10.88
N LYS A 203 -6.73 -27.02 9.93
CA LYS A 203 -8.03 -27.66 9.65
C LYS A 203 -7.88 -29.09 9.14
N ASN A 204 -6.90 -29.34 8.27
CA ASN A 204 -6.69 -30.65 7.63
C ASN A 204 -5.66 -31.53 8.34
N THR A 205 -5.31 -31.22 9.59
CA THR A 205 -4.29 -31.96 10.36
C THR A 205 -4.56 -33.48 10.34
N LYS A 206 -5.78 -33.92 10.66
CA LYS A 206 -6.15 -35.35 10.65
C LYS A 206 -5.96 -36.02 9.30
N LYS A 207 -6.35 -35.36 8.20
CA LYS A 207 -6.21 -35.86 6.84
C LYS A 207 -4.73 -36.00 6.45
N ASN A 208 -3.94 -34.97 6.71
CA ASN A 208 -2.51 -34.96 6.39
C ASN A 208 -1.74 -36.04 7.17
N ILE A 209 -2.18 -36.38 8.38
CA ILE A 209 -1.59 -37.45 9.20
C ILE A 209 -2.03 -38.84 8.71
N GLN A 210 -3.30 -39.02 8.30
CA GLN A 210 -3.81 -40.31 7.81
C GLN A 210 -3.12 -40.81 6.54
N GLU A 211 -2.61 -39.89 5.72
CA GLU A 211 -1.85 -40.23 4.51
C GLU A 211 -0.43 -40.75 4.82
N MET A 212 0.04 -40.62 6.06
CA MET A 212 1.37 -41.08 6.50
C MET A 212 1.31 -42.45 7.19
N LYS A 213 2.25 -43.33 6.83
CA LYS A 213 2.42 -44.63 7.50
C LYS A 213 3.33 -44.47 8.72
N PHE A 214 2.80 -44.79 9.91
CA PHE A 214 3.57 -44.81 11.16
C PHE A 214 3.81 -46.24 11.63
N TYR A 215 5.02 -46.52 12.11
CA TYR A 215 5.40 -47.83 12.65
C TYR A 215 4.82 -48.11 14.04
N SER A 216 4.50 -47.06 14.82
CA SER A 216 3.94 -47.15 16.16
C SER A 216 3.07 -45.94 16.50
N GLN A 217 2.19 -46.08 17.49
CA GLN A 217 1.38 -44.98 18.00
C GLN A 217 2.25 -43.88 18.63
N GLU A 218 3.35 -44.25 19.31
CA GLU A 218 4.29 -43.28 19.89
C GLU A 218 4.99 -42.43 18.80
N SER A 219 5.33 -43.04 17.66
CA SER A 219 5.90 -42.32 16.51
C SER A 219 4.89 -41.33 15.90
N ARG A 220 3.61 -41.71 15.85
CA ARG A 220 2.53 -40.83 15.41
C ARG A 220 2.37 -39.64 16.36
N ASP A 221 2.29 -39.89 17.66
CA ASP A 221 2.09 -38.83 18.67
C ASP A 221 3.25 -37.82 18.67
N LYS A 222 4.50 -38.30 18.57
CA LYS A 222 5.69 -37.43 18.44
C LYS A 222 5.63 -36.58 17.18
N PHE A 223 5.24 -37.16 16.05
CA PHE A 223 5.10 -36.42 14.79
C PHE A 223 4.04 -35.32 14.88
N ILE A 224 2.90 -35.60 15.49
CA ILE A 224 1.80 -34.63 15.67
C ILE A 224 2.25 -33.45 16.52
N VAL A 225 2.96 -33.71 17.62
CA VAL A 225 3.53 -32.67 18.48
C VAL A 225 4.49 -31.78 17.69
N VAL A 226 5.40 -32.37 16.90
CA VAL A 226 6.33 -31.60 16.05
C VAL A 226 5.56 -30.78 15.02
N TYR A 227 4.58 -31.37 14.33
CA TYR A 227 3.77 -30.70 13.32
C TYR A 227 3.00 -29.49 13.88
N LEU A 228 2.34 -29.67 15.03
CA LEU A 228 1.60 -28.59 15.69
C LEU A 228 2.55 -27.50 16.21
N THR A 229 3.73 -27.87 16.68
CA THR A 229 4.77 -26.93 17.09
C THR A 229 5.26 -26.09 15.89
N GLU A 230 5.45 -26.71 14.72
CA GLU A 230 5.76 -25.97 13.48
C GLU A 230 4.64 -24.99 13.09
N CYS A 231 3.37 -25.38 13.23
CA CYS A 231 2.23 -24.50 12.97
C CYS A 231 2.22 -23.30 13.95
N CYS A 232 2.51 -23.53 15.24
CA CYS A 232 2.63 -22.45 16.22
C CYS A 232 3.79 -21.51 15.90
N ASN A 233 4.95 -22.06 15.54
CA ASN A 233 6.11 -21.25 15.13
C ASN A 233 5.80 -20.45 13.86
N HIS A 234 5.07 -21.03 12.90
CA HIS A 234 4.63 -20.30 11.71
C HIS A 234 3.69 -19.14 12.06
N TYR A 235 2.72 -19.35 12.95
CA TYR A 235 1.86 -18.26 13.44
C TYR A 235 2.66 -17.13 14.09
N ILE A 236 3.64 -17.46 14.94
CA ILE A 236 4.51 -16.48 15.60
C ILE A 236 5.31 -15.68 14.57
N GLU A 237 5.83 -16.32 13.53
CA GLU A 237 6.56 -15.64 12.46
C GLU A 237 5.65 -14.74 11.61
N ILE A 238 4.41 -15.16 11.32
CA ILE A 238 3.41 -14.29 10.68
C ILE A 238 3.12 -13.06 11.55
N GLU A 239 2.95 -13.24 12.86
CA GLU A 239 2.71 -12.14 13.80
C GLU A 239 3.89 -11.15 13.83
N LYS A 240 5.13 -11.64 13.80
CA LYS A 240 6.33 -10.79 13.68
C LYS A 240 6.38 -10.05 12.34
N LEU A 241 6.09 -10.74 11.24
CA LEU A 241 6.09 -10.14 9.91
C LEU A 241 5.02 -9.04 9.77
N LEU A 242 3.85 -9.24 10.39
CA LEU A 242 2.81 -8.21 10.46
C LEU A 242 3.29 -6.98 11.23
N ARG A 243 3.94 -7.16 12.40
CA ARG A 243 4.51 -6.04 13.17
C ARG A 243 5.55 -5.26 12.38
N ASP A 244 6.45 -5.97 11.69
CA ASP A 244 7.47 -5.31 10.86
C ASP A 244 6.81 -4.54 9.71
N THR A 245 5.76 -5.10 9.10
CA THR A 245 4.97 -4.42 8.05
C THR A 245 4.30 -3.16 8.58
N GLN A 246 3.74 -3.20 9.79
CA GLN A 246 3.17 -2.02 10.46
C GLN A 246 4.24 -0.96 10.75
N ASP A 247 5.44 -1.36 11.20
CA ASP A 247 6.53 -0.42 11.47
C ASP A 247 6.95 0.37 10.21
N VAL A 248 6.87 -0.24 9.02
CA VAL A 248 7.17 0.41 7.75
C VAL A 248 6.01 1.28 7.26
N PHE A 249 4.79 0.74 7.22
CA PHE A 249 3.67 1.35 6.49
C PHE A 249 2.66 2.09 7.37
N SER A 250 2.80 2.09 8.69
CA SER A 250 1.81 2.71 9.60
C SER A 250 1.60 4.21 9.38
N ILE A 251 2.69 4.97 9.23
CA ILE A 251 2.64 6.41 8.95
C ILE A 251 2.11 6.67 7.54
N ILE A 252 2.61 5.92 6.54
CA ILE A 252 2.18 6.02 5.14
C ILE A 252 0.67 5.77 5.02
N ALA A 253 0.17 4.72 5.68
CA ALA A 253 -1.26 4.44 5.67
C ALA A 253 -2.05 5.56 6.36
N PHE A 254 -1.55 6.14 7.47
CA PHE A 254 -2.25 7.22 8.15
C PHE A 254 -2.43 8.44 7.26
N THR A 255 -1.32 8.91 6.69
CA THR A 255 -1.28 10.10 5.86
C THR A 255 -2.04 9.88 4.57
N GLN A 256 -1.93 8.70 3.95
CA GLN A 256 -2.71 8.33 2.77
C GLN A 256 -4.22 8.46 3.02
N LEU A 257 -4.74 7.94 4.13
CA LEU A 257 -6.17 8.03 4.46
C LEU A 257 -6.61 9.47 4.71
N GLY A 258 -5.78 10.28 5.37
CA GLY A 258 -6.05 11.71 5.56
C GLY A 258 -6.06 12.48 4.24
N ILE A 259 -5.09 12.19 3.37
CA ILE A 259 -4.94 12.82 2.06
C ILE A 259 -6.12 12.49 1.16
N THR A 260 -6.64 11.26 1.18
CA THR A 260 -7.88 10.91 0.47
C THR A 260 -9.04 11.85 0.88
N ILE A 261 -9.17 12.21 2.16
CA ILE A 261 -10.23 13.14 2.61
C ILE A 261 -9.97 14.53 2.06
N PHE A 262 -8.80 15.11 2.34
CA PHE A 262 -8.51 16.49 1.99
C PHE A 262 -8.47 16.70 0.47
N ALA A 263 -7.78 15.83 -0.26
CA ALA A 263 -7.58 15.99 -1.69
C ALA A 263 -8.88 15.79 -2.46
N THR A 264 -9.69 14.77 -2.15
CA THR A 264 -10.99 14.57 -2.82
C THR A 264 -11.91 15.78 -2.66
N CYS A 265 -11.92 16.41 -1.48
CA CYS A 265 -12.77 17.58 -1.25
C CYS A 265 -12.30 18.80 -2.05
N ASN A 266 -10.99 19.09 -2.03
CA ASN A 266 -10.42 20.20 -2.81
C ASN A 266 -10.59 19.98 -4.32
N THR A 267 -10.35 18.76 -4.82
CA THR A 267 -10.56 18.43 -6.23
C THR A 267 -12.03 18.56 -6.62
N GLY A 268 -12.97 18.12 -5.78
CA GLY A 268 -14.40 18.31 -6.03
C GLY A 268 -14.79 19.79 -6.13
N LEU A 269 -14.18 20.65 -5.32
CA LEU A 269 -14.41 22.08 -5.36
C LEU A 269 -13.89 22.72 -6.65
N THR A 270 -12.66 22.37 -7.03
CA THR A 270 -12.04 22.77 -8.30
C THR A 270 -12.88 22.32 -9.50
N LEU A 271 -13.49 21.14 -9.45
CA LEU A 271 -14.38 20.65 -10.52
C LEU A 271 -15.68 21.46 -10.63
N LEU A 272 -16.20 22.02 -9.53
CA LEU A 272 -17.46 22.76 -9.54
C LEU A 272 -17.28 24.26 -9.81
N HIS A 273 -16.22 24.87 -9.28
CA HIS A 273 -16.02 26.32 -9.31
C HIS A 273 -14.72 26.75 -10.00
N GLY A 274 -13.81 25.82 -10.27
CA GLY A 274 -12.59 26.10 -11.02
C GLY A 274 -12.89 26.24 -12.51
N ASN A 275 -12.09 27.05 -13.19
CA ASN A 275 -12.11 27.13 -14.65
C ASN A 275 -11.33 25.93 -15.23
N VAL A 276 -11.91 24.73 -15.11
CA VAL A 276 -11.29 23.48 -15.54
C VAL A 276 -11.66 23.14 -16.98
N ASN A 277 -10.64 22.82 -17.78
CA ASN A 277 -10.83 22.33 -19.14
C ASN A 277 -11.26 20.85 -19.13
N GLN A 278 -11.81 20.35 -20.25
CA GLN A 278 -12.26 18.96 -20.36
C GLN A 278 -11.15 17.95 -20.01
N SER A 279 -9.91 18.22 -20.43
CA SER A 279 -8.72 17.42 -20.13
C SER A 279 -8.42 17.35 -18.62
N GLN A 280 -8.50 18.49 -17.94
CA GLN A 280 -8.28 18.61 -16.50
C GLN A 280 -9.41 17.94 -15.69
N THR A 281 -10.65 18.04 -16.16
CA THR A 281 -11.80 17.35 -15.56
C THR A 281 -11.58 15.84 -15.58
N VAL A 282 -11.15 15.28 -16.72
CA VAL A 282 -10.84 13.85 -16.83
C VAL A 282 -9.70 13.44 -15.89
N ALA A 283 -8.61 14.22 -15.84
CA ALA A 283 -7.50 13.96 -14.92
C ALA A 283 -7.93 13.95 -13.45
N ASN A 284 -8.74 14.94 -13.05
CA ASN A 284 -9.24 15.09 -11.68
C ASN A 284 -10.19 13.94 -11.28
N ILE A 285 -11.02 13.44 -12.20
CA ILE A 285 -11.86 12.26 -11.95
C ILE A 285 -10.99 11.02 -11.70
N PHE A 286 -10.01 10.75 -12.57
CA PHE A 286 -9.10 9.62 -12.38
C PHE A 286 -8.27 9.76 -11.11
N TYR A 287 -7.85 10.97 -10.76
CA TYR A 287 -7.15 11.27 -9.53
C TYR A 287 -7.99 10.90 -8.29
N VAL A 288 -9.24 11.36 -8.20
CA VAL A 288 -10.14 11.03 -7.09
C VAL A 288 -10.41 9.52 -7.01
N LEU A 289 -10.65 8.87 -8.15
CA LEU A 289 -10.82 7.41 -8.20
C LEU A 289 -9.58 6.68 -7.68
N THR A 290 -8.39 7.15 -8.05
CA THR A 290 -7.11 6.59 -7.61
C THR A 290 -6.98 6.69 -6.08
N LEU A 291 -7.28 7.84 -5.48
CA LEU A 291 -7.23 8.03 -4.03
C LEU A 291 -8.19 7.11 -3.25
N PHE A 292 -9.39 6.88 -3.77
CA PHE A 292 -10.34 5.94 -3.16
C PHE A 292 -9.89 4.48 -3.32
N VAL A 293 -9.35 4.11 -4.47
CA VAL A 293 -8.78 2.77 -4.68
C VAL A 293 -7.59 2.53 -3.75
N GLU A 294 -6.66 3.48 -3.62
CA GLU A 294 -5.52 3.40 -2.70
C GLU A 294 -5.98 3.16 -1.26
N SER A 295 -6.81 4.05 -0.72
CA SER A 295 -7.34 3.94 0.65
C SER A 295 -8.16 2.65 0.87
N GLY A 296 -8.90 2.22 -0.15
CA GLY A 296 -9.63 0.96 -0.16
C GLY A 296 -8.71 -0.27 -0.11
N LEU A 297 -7.59 -0.25 -0.83
CA LEU A 297 -6.58 -1.32 -0.77
C LEU A 297 -5.93 -1.41 0.61
N TYR A 298 -5.54 -0.27 1.21
CA TYR A 298 -5.00 -0.24 2.58
C TYR A 298 -5.93 -0.90 3.59
N CYS A 299 -7.19 -0.46 3.62
CA CYS A 299 -8.21 -0.95 4.54
C CYS A 299 -8.68 -2.38 4.22
N GLY A 300 -8.75 -2.74 2.94
CA GLY A 300 -9.25 -4.04 2.49
C GLY A 300 -8.30 -5.18 2.84
N PHE A 301 -7.01 -5.04 2.53
CA PHE A 301 -6.03 -6.05 2.93
C PHE A 301 -5.92 -6.16 4.47
N GLY A 302 -6.04 -5.05 5.19
CA GLY A 302 -6.11 -5.06 6.65
C GLY A 302 -7.31 -5.84 7.18
N HIS A 303 -8.48 -5.66 6.57
CA HIS A 303 -9.69 -6.40 6.93
C HIS A 303 -9.57 -7.90 6.62
N TYR A 304 -9.08 -8.27 5.44
CA TYR A 304 -8.93 -9.69 5.09
C TYR A 304 -7.93 -10.41 5.98
N ILE A 305 -6.84 -9.75 6.40
CA ILE A 305 -5.90 -10.31 7.39
C ILE A 305 -6.62 -10.55 8.73
N TYR A 306 -7.41 -9.58 9.18
CA TYR A 306 -8.20 -9.70 10.40
C TYR A 306 -9.18 -10.89 10.34
N GLU A 307 -10.00 -10.97 9.29
CA GLU A 307 -10.95 -12.06 9.11
C GLU A 307 -10.27 -13.44 9.04
N GLU A 308 -9.17 -13.54 8.29
CA GLU A 308 -8.46 -14.81 8.15
C GLU A 308 -7.78 -15.22 9.46
N SER A 309 -7.32 -14.27 10.27
CA SER A 309 -6.75 -14.55 11.59
C SER A 309 -7.79 -15.10 12.58
N LEU A 310 -9.04 -14.63 12.52
CA LEU A 310 -10.14 -15.14 13.35
C LEU A 310 -10.45 -16.62 13.06
N LYS A 311 -10.28 -17.04 11.80
CA LYS A 311 -10.53 -18.43 11.38
C LYS A 311 -9.54 -19.42 11.99
N ILE A 312 -8.39 -18.97 12.52
CA ILE A 312 -7.38 -19.87 13.09
C ILE A 312 -7.92 -20.62 14.29
N SER A 313 -8.65 -19.94 15.18
CA SER A 313 -9.28 -20.60 16.32
C SER A 313 -10.28 -21.67 15.87
N SER A 314 -11.09 -21.38 14.85
CA SER A 314 -12.05 -22.33 14.28
C SER A 314 -11.34 -23.51 13.59
N SER A 315 -10.27 -23.25 12.83
CA SER A 315 -9.45 -24.28 12.18
C SER A 315 -8.81 -25.22 13.19
N CYS A 316 -8.32 -24.68 14.33
CA CYS A 316 -7.85 -25.47 15.45
C CYS A 316 -8.97 -26.35 16.03
N TYR A 317 -10.17 -25.79 16.23
CA TYR A 317 -11.31 -26.56 16.74
C TYR A 317 -11.65 -27.78 15.86
N PHE A 318 -11.62 -27.60 14.53
CA PHE A 318 -11.90 -28.68 13.57
C PHE A 318 -10.75 -29.68 13.36
N SER A 319 -9.60 -29.51 14.02
CA SER A 319 -8.44 -30.38 13.83
C SER A 319 -8.55 -31.75 14.52
N HIS A 320 -9.66 -32.05 15.21
CA HIS A 320 -9.85 -33.24 16.05
C HIS A 320 -8.81 -33.41 17.17
N TRP A 321 -8.24 -32.32 17.67
CA TRP A 321 -7.20 -32.30 18.71
C TRP A 321 -7.58 -33.04 20.01
N TYR A 322 -8.87 -33.20 20.31
CA TYR A 322 -9.35 -33.93 21.48
C TYR A 322 -9.13 -35.46 21.42
N GLU A 323 -8.90 -36.02 20.22
CA GLU A 323 -8.54 -37.42 20.01
C GLU A 323 -7.03 -37.69 20.16
N GLU A 324 -6.22 -36.62 20.25
CA GLU A 324 -4.76 -36.71 20.24
C GLU A 324 -4.14 -36.78 21.65
N SER A 325 -2.81 -36.94 21.70
CA SER A 325 -2.02 -37.01 22.94
C SER A 325 -2.18 -35.75 23.81
N ASN A 326 -1.92 -35.88 25.12
CA ASN A 326 -2.05 -34.76 26.06
C ASN A 326 -1.16 -33.56 25.69
N ASP A 327 0.02 -33.82 25.12
CA ASP A 327 0.93 -32.77 24.64
C ASP A 327 0.34 -32.02 23.45
N ALA A 328 -0.23 -32.74 22.47
CA ALA A 328 -0.90 -32.14 21.32
C ALA A 328 -2.12 -31.30 21.75
N LYS A 329 -2.93 -31.82 22.69
CA LYS A 329 -4.07 -31.09 23.28
C LYS A 329 -3.63 -29.76 23.88
N ARG A 330 -2.56 -29.78 24.68
CA ARG A 330 -2.03 -28.57 25.34
C ARG A 330 -1.56 -27.53 24.32
N ILE A 331 -0.87 -27.94 23.25
CA ILE A 331 -0.39 -27.03 22.20
C ILE A 331 -1.58 -26.34 21.49
N VAL A 332 -2.58 -27.12 21.08
CA VAL A 332 -3.75 -26.56 20.38
C VAL A 332 -4.55 -25.63 21.29
N GLN A 333 -4.72 -25.97 22.57
CA GLN A 333 -5.36 -25.08 23.54
C GLN A 333 -4.62 -23.76 23.69
N ILE A 334 -3.30 -23.78 23.81
CA ILE A 334 -2.48 -22.56 23.89
C ILE A 334 -2.64 -21.71 22.62
N LEU A 335 -2.65 -22.35 21.44
CA LEU A 335 -2.83 -21.67 20.16
C LEU A 335 -4.24 -21.06 20.03
N MET A 336 -5.29 -21.77 20.45
CA MET A 336 -6.66 -21.25 20.49
C MET A 336 -6.77 -20.04 21.42
N GLU A 337 -6.18 -20.12 22.62
CA GLU A 337 -6.14 -18.99 23.56
C GLU A 337 -5.40 -17.78 22.98
N ARG A 338 -4.27 -18.01 22.30
CA ARG A 338 -3.51 -16.94 21.66
C ARG A 338 -4.28 -16.27 20.53
N THR A 339 -4.98 -17.06 19.72
CA THR A 339 -5.71 -16.59 18.53
C THR A 339 -7.05 -15.91 18.86
N ARG A 340 -7.48 -15.91 20.13
CA ARG A 340 -8.58 -15.04 20.61
C ARG A 340 -8.30 -13.56 20.39
N ARG A 341 -7.03 -13.16 20.30
CA ARG A 341 -6.63 -11.83 19.86
C ARG A 341 -6.29 -11.89 18.36
N PRO A 342 -7.22 -11.50 17.47
CA PRO A 342 -6.96 -11.53 16.04
C PRO A 342 -5.82 -10.59 15.64
N LEU A 343 -5.20 -10.90 14.52
CA LEU A 343 -4.16 -10.08 13.94
C LEU A 343 -4.82 -8.90 13.22
N GLU A 344 -4.55 -7.69 13.69
CA GLU A 344 -5.13 -6.48 13.13
C GLU A 344 -4.04 -5.58 12.57
N VAL A 345 -4.22 -5.09 11.33
CA VAL A 345 -3.33 -4.08 10.76
C VAL A 345 -3.72 -2.72 11.34
N ARG A 346 -2.82 -2.05 12.06
CA ARG A 346 -3.05 -0.75 12.67
C ARG A 346 -2.10 0.30 12.11
N SER A 347 -2.63 1.49 11.90
CA SER A 347 -1.91 2.71 11.57
C SER A 347 -1.69 3.53 12.85
N LEU A 348 -0.46 4.02 13.04
CA LEU A 348 0.04 4.71 14.23
C LEU A 348 -0.30 4.04 15.58
N ASN A 349 -0.58 2.73 15.59
CA ASN A 349 -1.12 1.96 16.73
C ASN A 349 -2.53 2.36 17.21
N PHE A 350 -3.15 3.38 16.63
CA PHE A 350 -4.47 3.89 17.04
C PHE A 350 -5.60 3.47 16.10
N PHE A 351 -5.37 3.51 14.78
CA PHE A 351 -6.41 3.30 13.78
C PHE A 351 -6.34 1.90 13.18
N SER A 352 -7.40 1.12 13.32
CA SER A 352 -7.54 -0.17 12.65
C SER A 352 -7.76 0.04 11.15
N LEU A 353 -6.96 -0.58 10.29
CA LEU A 353 -7.18 -0.60 8.84
C LEU A 353 -8.20 -1.71 8.52
N ASN A 354 -9.47 -1.32 8.38
CA ASN A 354 -10.57 -2.23 8.05
C ASN A 354 -11.66 -1.51 7.24
N PHE A 355 -12.66 -2.25 6.75
CA PHE A 355 -13.74 -1.66 5.96
C PHE A 355 -14.59 -0.62 6.72
N ASN A 356 -14.69 -0.71 8.05
CA ASN A 356 -15.38 0.32 8.83
C ASN A 356 -14.63 1.65 8.76
N THR A 357 -13.30 1.65 8.91
CA THR A 357 -12.47 2.85 8.73
C THR A 357 -12.58 3.40 7.31
N TYR A 358 -12.62 2.53 6.29
CA TYR A 358 -12.84 2.98 4.91
C TYR A 358 -14.19 3.68 4.72
N GLN A 359 -15.28 3.14 5.31
CA GLN A 359 -16.59 3.79 5.28
C GLN A 359 -16.58 5.14 5.99
N ILE A 360 -15.86 5.27 7.10
CA ILE A 360 -15.70 6.55 7.81
C ILE A 360 -14.98 7.56 6.91
N ILE A 361 -13.92 7.16 6.22
CA ILE A 361 -13.18 8.04 5.29
C ILE A 361 -14.09 8.54 4.18
N VAL A 362 -14.83 7.65 3.52
CA VAL A 362 -15.77 8.04 2.45
C VAL A 362 -16.82 9.03 2.96
N LYS A 363 -17.37 8.79 4.17
CA LYS A 363 -18.35 9.70 4.80
C LYS A 363 -17.72 11.05 5.15
N TRP A 364 -16.50 11.06 5.67
CA TRP A 364 -15.79 12.29 6.02
C TRP A 364 -15.42 13.10 4.78
N SER A 365 -14.96 12.45 3.70
CA SER A 365 -14.75 13.11 2.41
C SER A 365 -16.04 13.77 1.91
N TYR A 366 -17.17 13.06 1.91
CA TYR A 366 -18.44 13.65 1.49
C TYR A 366 -18.88 14.81 2.39
N SER A 367 -18.82 14.63 3.71
CA SER A 367 -19.25 15.65 4.67
C SER A 367 -18.41 16.93 4.59
N TYR A 368 -17.09 16.78 4.48
CA TYR A 368 -16.17 17.91 4.34
C TYR A 368 -16.34 18.61 2.99
N PHE A 369 -16.56 17.85 1.91
CA PHE A 369 -16.90 18.42 0.60
C PHE A 369 -18.19 19.26 0.64
N THR A 370 -19.27 18.74 1.23
CA THR A 370 -20.53 19.49 1.38
C THR A 370 -20.37 20.73 2.27
N PHE A 371 -19.59 20.62 3.35
CA PHE A 371 -19.29 21.75 4.22
C PHE A 371 -18.54 22.87 3.47
N LEU A 372 -17.50 22.52 2.70
CA LEU A 372 -16.80 23.49 1.87
C LEU A 372 -17.74 24.12 0.84
N LEU A 373 -18.51 23.29 0.12
CA LEU A 373 -19.48 23.76 -0.87
C LEU A 373 -20.47 24.77 -0.29
N HIS A 374 -21.04 24.49 0.88
CA HIS A 374 -22.00 25.38 1.53
C HIS A 374 -21.38 26.73 1.93
N ASN A 375 -20.18 26.72 2.49
CA ASN A 375 -19.49 27.97 2.87
C ASN A 375 -19.14 28.83 1.66
N PHE A 376 -18.78 28.21 0.53
CA PHE A 376 -18.52 28.92 -0.71
C PHE A 376 -19.77 29.56 -1.30
N GLN A 377 -20.90 28.86 -1.27
CA GLN A 377 -22.18 29.39 -1.73
C GLN A 377 -22.68 30.57 -0.89
N ASN A 378 -22.30 30.66 0.39
CA ASN A 378 -22.71 31.76 1.26
C ASN A 378 -21.82 33.01 1.13
N GLN A 379 -20.68 32.95 0.44
CA GLN A 379 -19.76 34.09 0.22
C GLN A 379 -20.01 34.83 -1.11
N HIS A 380 -20.83 34.27 -1.99
CA HIS A 380 -21.31 34.88 -3.24
C HIS A 380 -22.83 35.07 -3.16
#